data_AF-A0A7J9CXS8-F1
#
_entry.id   AF-A0A7J9CXS8-F1
#
_cell.length_a   1.000
_cell.length_b   1.000
_cell.length_c   1.000
_cell.angle_alpha   90.00
_cell.angle_beta   90.00
_cell.angle_gamma   90.00
#
_symmetry.space_group_name_H-M   'P 1'
#
loop_
_entity.id
_entity.type
_entity.pdbx_description
1 polymer ?
#
loop_
_entity_poly.entity_id
_entity_poly.type
_entity_poly.pdbx_seq_one_letter_code
_entity_poly.pdbx_strand_id
1 'polypeptide(L)'
;GLKAAGQIWLLSNFDSQEDIAFPNDPRVPIKVDDDLKELFRSIELPRDMLDIEKDLQKNGMKPATNTAKRRAAAQVQGITSKPKPRQKNKEFSKKAKLTNAHLPELFQSLKNS
;
A
#
# COMPACT_ATOMS: atom_id res chain seq x y z
N GLY A 1 17.50 -28.12 12.27
CA GLY A 1 16.62 -27.84 11.10
C GLY A 1 16.63 -26.36 10.78
N LEU A 2 16.34 -25.97 9.54
CA LEU A 2 16.46 -24.59 9.03
C LEU A 2 15.73 -23.54 9.89
N LYS A 3 14.55 -23.87 10.44
CA LYS A 3 13.76 -23.02 11.35
C LYS A 3 14.48 -22.79 12.70
N ALA A 4 14.97 -23.85 13.33
CA ALA A 4 15.70 -23.77 14.61
C ALA A 4 17.04 -23.03 14.44
N ALA A 5 17.64 -23.10 13.25
CA ALA A 5 18.83 -22.33 12.89
C ALA A 5 18.52 -20.85 12.56
N GLY A 6 17.24 -20.44 12.58
CA GLY A 6 16.83 -19.08 12.27
C GLY A 6 17.06 -18.66 10.82
N GLN A 7 17.24 -19.62 9.90
CA GLN A 7 17.49 -19.33 8.47
C GLN A 7 16.20 -19.12 7.69
N ILE A 8 15.08 -19.62 8.21
CA ILE A 8 13.76 -19.43 7.64
C ILE A 8 12.76 -19.02 8.72
N TRP A 9 11.79 -18.18 8.36
CA TRP A 9 10.57 -17.97 9.11
C TRP A 9 9.49 -18.90 8.55
N LEU A 10 8.86 -19.66 9.44
CA LEU A 10 7.75 -20.54 9.09
C LEU A 10 6.48 -19.92 9.66
N LEU A 11 5.60 -19.45 8.80
CA LEU A 11 4.33 -18.83 9.17
C LEU A 11 3.22 -19.82 8.88
N SER A 12 2.46 -20.18 9.91
CA SER A 12 1.27 -21.00 9.76
C SER A 12 0.14 -20.17 9.20
N ASN A 13 -0.40 -20.57 8.05
CA ASN A 13 -1.58 -19.93 7.51
C ASN A 13 -2.83 -20.46 8.24
N PHE A 14 -3.54 -19.56 8.91
CA PHE A 14 -4.76 -19.91 9.65
C PHE A 14 -5.87 -20.45 8.74
N ASP A 15 -5.88 -20.03 7.47
CA ASP A 15 -6.92 -20.37 6.51
C ASP A 15 -6.67 -21.67 5.72
N SER A 16 -5.41 -22.11 5.57
CA SER A 16 -5.08 -23.22 4.66
C SER A 16 -4.39 -24.44 5.31
N GLN A 17 -4.14 -24.43 6.63
CA GLN A 17 -3.36 -25.47 7.34
C GLN A 17 -1.95 -25.73 6.77
N GLU A 18 -1.51 -24.96 5.76
CA GLU A 18 -0.20 -25.05 5.16
C GLU A 18 0.74 -24.03 5.80
N ASP A 19 1.96 -24.48 6.11
CA ASP A 19 3.03 -23.62 6.59
C ASP A 19 3.78 -23.01 5.39
N ILE A 20 3.95 -21.68 5.39
CA ILE A 20 4.72 -20.96 4.36
C ILE A 20 6.10 -20.61 4.92
N ALA A 21 7.15 -21.00 4.19
CA ALA A 21 8.53 -20.73 4.56
C ALA A 21 9.09 -19.51 3.81
N PHE A 22 9.61 -18.54 4.56
CA PHE A 22 10.32 -17.37 4.03
C PHE A 22 11.79 -17.38 4.46
N PRO A 23 12.74 -16.96 3.61
CA PRO A 23 14.14 -16.81 4.02
C PRO A 23 14.26 -15.70 5.06
N ASN A 24 15.04 -15.95 6.12
CA ASN A 24 15.37 -14.93 7.12
C ASN A 24 16.73 -14.30 6.79
N ASP A 25 16.81 -12.97 6.80
CA ASP A 25 18.07 -12.25 6.57
C ASP A 25 18.97 -12.36 7.82
N PRO A 26 20.15 -13.01 7.72
CA PRO A 26 21.05 -13.20 8.86
C PRO A 26 21.76 -11.91 9.30
N ARG A 27 21.63 -10.80 8.55
CA ARG A 27 22.28 -9.52 8.88
C ARG A 27 21.60 -8.79 10.04
N VAL A 28 20.39 -9.19 10.42
CA VAL A 28 19.59 -8.49 11.43
C VAL A 28 19.10 -9.46 12.53
N PRO A 29 19.99 -10.16 13.25
CA PRO A 29 19.58 -11.00 14.37
C PRO A 29 19.30 -10.13 15.59
N ILE A 30 18.04 -9.70 15.77
CA ILE A 30 17.60 -8.97 16.96
C ILE A 30 16.94 -9.99 17.90
N LYS A 31 17.58 -10.24 19.05
CA LYS A 31 16.97 -11.00 20.14
C LYS A 31 16.42 -10.01 21.16
N VAL A 32 15.18 -10.26 21.58
CA VAL A 32 14.48 -9.43 22.57
C VAL A 32 13.88 -10.38 23.60
N ASP A 33 14.05 -10.05 24.88
CA ASP A 33 13.51 -10.79 26.00
C ASP A 33 11.98 -10.63 26.07
N ASP A 34 11.30 -11.60 26.70
CA ASP A 34 9.83 -11.66 26.68
C ASP A 34 9.18 -10.56 27.53
N ASP A 35 9.81 -10.16 28.63
CA ASP A 35 9.40 -9.02 29.46
C ASP A 35 9.46 -7.69 28.68
N LEU A 36 10.50 -7.49 27.87
CA LEU A 36 10.62 -6.30 27.03
C LEU A 36 9.59 -6.30 25.89
N LYS A 37 9.24 -7.47 25.34
CA LYS A 37 8.13 -7.60 24.38
C LYS A 37 6.79 -7.27 25.02
N GLU A 38 6.56 -7.71 26.25
CA GLU A 38 5.33 -7.42 26.99
C GLU A 38 5.20 -5.93 27.29
N LEU A 39 6.27 -5.31 27.79
CA LEU A 39 6.32 -3.87 28.04
C LEU A 39 6.01 -3.09 26.75
N PHE A 40 6.66 -3.44 25.63
CA PHE A 40 6.42 -2.78 24.35
C PHE A 40 4.94 -2.86 23.91
N ARG A 41 4.28 -4.00 24.12
CA ARG A 41 2.87 -4.20 23.77
C ARG A 41 1.91 -3.46 24.71
N SER A 42 2.31 -3.23 25.97
CA SER A 42 1.48 -2.51 26.95
C SER A 42 1.46 -0.99 26.72
N ILE A 43 2.40 -0.44 25.94
CA ILE A 43 2.45 1.00 25.67
C ILE A 43 1.32 1.35 24.68
N GLU A 44 0.33 2.10 25.17
CA GLU A 44 -0.73 2.63 24.31
C GLU A 44 -0.23 3.84 23.50
N LEU A 45 -0.31 3.73 22.17
CA LEU A 45 0.06 4.82 21.28
C LEU A 45 -1.13 5.78 21.05
N PRO A 46 -0.91 7.11 21.04
CA PRO A 46 -1.93 8.07 20.64
C PRO A 46 -2.48 7.77 19.25
N ARG A 47 -3.80 7.91 19.07
CA ARG A 47 -4.46 7.66 17.77
C ARG A 47 -4.16 8.76 16.75
N ASP A 48 -3.99 10.01 17.20
CA ASP A 48 -3.66 11.13 16.32
C ASP A 48 -2.14 11.30 16.20
N MET A 49 -1.64 11.34 14.97
CA MET A 49 -0.25 11.66 14.66
C MET A 49 0.21 13.01 15.20
N LEU A 50 -0.68 14.01 15.31
CA LEU A 50 -0.31 15.30 15.92
C LEU A 50 0.11 15.16 17.38
N ASP A 51 -0.52 14.25 18.12
CA ASP A 51 -0.22 14.07 19.53
C ASP A 51 1.10 13.32 19.69
N ILE A 52 1.38 12.33 18.82
CA ILE A 52 2.70 11.68 18.75
C ILE A 52 3.81 12.71 18.43
N GLU A 53 3.61 13.57 17.43
CA GLU A 53 4.59 14.59 17.04
C GLU A 53 4.86 15.58 18.19
N LYS A 54 3.82 15.99 18.93
CA LYS A 54 3.98 16.85 20.11
C LYS A 54 4.74 16.17 21.24
N ASP A 55 4.44 14.91 21.53
CA ASP A 55 5.12 14.17 22.58
C ASP A 55 6.59 13.93 22.24
N LEU A 56 6.91 13.64 20.98
CA LEU A 56 8.29 13.57 20.51
C LEU A 56 9.01 14.91 20.75
N GLN A 57 8.41 16.03 20.33
CA GLN A 57 9.01 17.36 20.52
C GLN A 57 9.19 17.73 22.00
N LYS A 58 8.19 17.42 22.83
CA LYS A 58 8.24 17.64 24.29
C LYS A 58 9.40 16.87 24.93
N ASN A 59 9.70 15.68 24.42
CA ASN A 59 10.83 14.87 24.84
C ASN A 59 12.15 15.17 24.09
N GLY A 60 12.21 16.27 23.31
CA GLY A 60 13.42 16.69 22.59
C GLY A 60 13.73 15.88 21.33
N MET A 61 12.84 14.98 20.91
CA MET A 61 12.98 14.18 19.68
C MET A 61 12.36 14.92 18.50
N LYS A 62 13.07 14.89 17.35
CA LYS A 62 12.54 15.48 16.10
C LYS A 62 11.56 14.48 15.47
N PRO A 63 10.28 14.86 15.27
CA PRO A 63 9.36 13.97 14.58
C PRO A 63 9.77 13.76 13.12
N ALA A 64 9.63 12.54 12.63
CA ALA A 64 9.94 12.21 11.24
C ALA A 64 8.90 12.78 10.25
N THR A 65 7.72 13.17 10.75
CA THR A 65 6.59 13.69 9.96
C THR A 65 6.18 15.08 10.45
N ASN A 66 5.56 15.87 9.57
CA ASN A 66 4.88 17.12 9.93
C ASN A 66 3.41 17.03 9.48
N THR A 67 2.59 16.45 10.35
CA THR A 67 1.18 16.18 10.08
C THR A 67 0.36 17.47 9.97
N ALA A 68 0.71 18.49 10.76
CA ALA A 68 0.04 19.79 10.71
C ALA A 68 0.11 20.42 9.32
N LYS A 69 1.31 20.47 8.72
CA LYS A 69 1.52 21.01 7.37
C LYS A 69 0.77 20.20 6.30
N ARG A 70 0.75 18.87 6.44
CA ARG A 70 0.01 17.98 5.51
C ARG A 70 -1.49 18.23 5.56
N ARG A 71 -2.07 18.33 6.77
CA ARG A 71 -3.51 18.60 6.95
C ARG A 71 -3.89 19.99 6.40
N ALA A 72 -3.08 21.01 6.67
CA ALA A 72 -3.30 22.35 6.13
C ALA A 72 -3.26 22.37 4.59
N ALA A 73 -2.29 21.69 3.97
CA ALA A 73 -2.22 21.59 2.51
C ALA A 73 -3.43 20.84 1.91
N ALA A 74 -3.91 19.78 2.57
CA ALA A 74 -5.09 19.05 2.13
C ALA A 74 -6.37 19.88 2.22
N GLN A 75 -6.51 20.74 3.24
CA GLN A 75 -7.63 21.69 3.32
C GLN A 75 -7.58 22.73 2.21
N VAL A 76 -6.40 23.28 1.92
CA VAL A 76 -6.21 24.26 0.83
C VAL A 76 -6.45 23.63 -0.55
N GLN A 77 -6.02 22.39 -0.76
CA GLN A 77 -6.19 21.69 -2.04
C GLN A 77 -7.54 20.99 -2.21
N GLY A 78 -8.31 20.83 -1.11
CA GLY A 78 -9.60 20.14 -1.06
C GLY A 78 -10.74 20.80 -1.85
N ILE A 79 -10.51 22.00 -2.41
CA ILE A 79 -11.47 22.70 -3.27
C ILE A 79 -10.92 22.90 -4.70
N THR A 80 -9.89 22.15 -5.10
CA THR A 80 -9.53 22.10 -6.53
C THR A 80 -10.34 20.99 -7.19
N SER A 81 -11.49 21.35 -7.75
CA SER A 81 -12.17 20.53 -8.74
C SER A 81 -11.20 20.37 -9.92
N LYS A 82 -10.39 19.31 -9.92
CA LYS A 82 -9.61 18.95 -11.10
C LYS A 82 -10.59 18.92 -12.27
N PRO A 83 -10.38 19.68 -13.36
CA PRO A 83 -11.29 19.64 -14.49
C PRO A 83 -11.34 18.19 -14.96
N LYS A 84 -12.55 17.62 -14.96
CA LYS A 84 -12.84 16.29 -15.52
C LYS A 84 -12.12 16.23 -16.87
N PRO A 85 -11.22 15.25 -17.11
CA PRO A 85 -10.56 15.18 -18.40
C PRO A 85 -11.64 15.08 -19.47
N ARG A 86 -11.75 16.11 -20.31
CA ARG A 86 -12.68 16.11 -21.45
C ARG A 86 -12.38 14.84 -22.22
N GLN A 87 -13.39 14.00 -22.45
CA GLN A 87 -13.26 12.87 -23.37
C GLN A 87 -12.72 13.43 -24.67
N LYS A 88 -11.48 13.06 -25.03
CA LYS A 88 -10.96 13.36 -26.36
C LYS A 88 -11.84 12.58 -27.32
N ASN A 89 -12.44 13.29 -28.28
CA ASN A 89 -13.19 12.68 -29.37
C ASN A 89 -12.33 11.55 -29.96
N LYS A 90 -12.93 10.36 -30.04
CA LYS A 90 -12.27 9.11 -30.40
C LYS A 90 -12.10 9.05 -31.93
N GLU A 91 -11.52 10.09 -32.52
CA GLU A 91 -11.08 10.04 -33.90
C GLU A 91 -9.87 9.10 -33.97
N PHE A 92 -10.02 8.04 -34.76
CA PHE A 92 -9.02 6.99 -34.92
C PHE A 92 -7.74 7.61 -35.50
N SER A 93 -6.72 7.81 -34.67
CA SER A 93 -5.40 8.24 -35.15
C SER A 93 -4.83 7.16 -36.08
N LYS A 94 -4.16 7.56 -37.17
CA LYS A 94 -3.60 6.66 -38.22
C LYS A 94 -2.66 5.56 -37.70
N LYS A 95 -2.26 5.61 -36.42
CA LYS A 95 -1.40 4.61 -35.75
C LYS A 95 -2.16 3.65 -34.83
N ALA A 96 -3.48 3.79 -34.69
CA ALA A 96 -4.29 2.90 -33.87
C ALA A 96 -4.47 1.55 -34.56
N LYS A 97 -4.11 0.46 -33.87
CA LYS A 97 -4.26 -0.91 -34.36
C LYS A 97 -5.74 -1.26 -34.42
N LEU A 98 -6.27 -1.34 -35.64
CA LEU A 98 -7.65 -1.75 -35.89
C LEU A 98 -7.75 -3.26 -35.68
N THR A 99 -8.49 -3.69 -34.66
CA THR A 99 -8.84 -5.11 -34.43
C THR A 99 -10.29 -5.37 -34.83
N ASN A 100 -10.67 -6.63 -35.03
CA ASN A 100 -12.04 -7.06 -35.44
C ASN A 100 -13.17 -6.45 -34.58
N ALA A 101 -12.88 -6.04 -33.34
CA ALA A 101 -13.81 -5.33 -32.46
C ALA A 101 -14.27 -3.96 -32.99
N HIS A 102 -13.56 -3.39 -33.98
CA HIS A 102 -13.80 -2.05 -34.51
C HIS A 102 -14.44 -2.04 -35.90
N LEU A 103 -14.76 -3.21 -36.46
CA LEU A 103 -15.39 -3.37 -37.78
C LEU A 103 -16.65 -4.25 -37.67
N PRO A 104 -17.69 -3.81 -36.93
CA PRO A 104 -18.88 -4.62 -36.67
C PRO A 104 -19.70 -4.89 -37.93
N GLU A 105 -19.56 -4.07 -38.98
CA GLU A 105 -20.27 -4.25 -40.26
C GLU A 105 -19.86 -5.53 -40.99
N LEU A 106 -18.62 -6.01 -40.81
CA LEU A 106 -18.14 -7.26 -41.42
C LEU A 106 -18.90 -8.51 -40.92
N PHE A 107 -19.54 -8.43 -39.76
CA PHE A 107 -20.26 -9.55 -39.15
C PHE A 107 -21.78 -9.44 -39.30
N GLN A 108 -22.29 -8.42 -40.01
CA GLN A 108 -23.74 -8.27 -40.23
C GLN A 108 -24.30 -9.31 -41.22
N SER A 109 -23.51 -9.73 -42.20
CA SER A 109 -23.92 -10.73 -43.20
C SER A 109 -24.04 -12.16 -42.63
N LEU A 110 -23.47 -12.43 -41.45
CA LEU A 110 -23.54 -13.74 -40.78
C LEU A 110 -24.80 -13.92 -39.92
N LYS A 111 -25.59 -12.85 -39.70
CA LYS A 111 -26.82 -12.92 -38.87
C LYS A 111 -28.10 -13.16 -39.68
N ASN A 112 -28.01 -13.22 -41.00
CA ASN A 112 -29.15 -13.45 -41.91
C ASN A 112 -29.01 -14.79 -42.66
N SER A 113 -28.43 -15.82 -42.03
CA SER A 113 -28.42 -17.21 -42.51
C SER A 113 -29.01 -18.12 -41.45
#